data_AF-A0A8E2JW01-F1
#
_entry.id   AF-A0A8E2JW01-F1
#
_cell.length_a   1.000
_cell.length_b   1.000
_cell.length_c   1.000
_cell.angle_alpha   90.00
_cell.angle_beta   90.00
_cell.angle_gamma   90.00
#
_symmetry.space_group_name_H-M   'P 1'
#
loop_
_entity.id
_entity.type
_entity.pdbx_description
1 polymer ?
#
loop_
_entity_poly.entity_id
_entity_poly.type
_entity_poly.pdbx_seq_one_letter_code
_entity_poly.pdbx_strand_id
1 'polypeptide(L)'
;MEIHSMTSETLKDIATPKVRSIAADKIEATFRSHCIDLISKPLGTQILSFSDEWFAAAENLTTPTPPVRKPGLFVHSGAWYDGWETRRHNPEPYDWVVIRLGVASGKIEGVEIDTTFFNGNHAPEIAVEGCFSNDDEEVKDPSFKGWEMILEKQECGPSQRHAWMLEKITDKAYTHVRLLMFPDGGIARFRLYGVAVPVFPRSVDDIFDLAAAVNGGVAVSCSDQHFGTKDNLLLPGRGKDMGDGWETKRTRGEHVDWAIVKLGTPGEVDKIMIDTAHFRGNYPQKIQVFAGTFEKEPGSNDSGWIEVLSPQKAGPDKEHEYGENALQNVKGSIYSHMKLDIIPDGGVKRFRVFGRRRT
;
A
#
# COMPACT_ATOMS: atom_id res chain seq x y z
N MET A 1 -52.72 39.15 -3.77
CA MET A 1 -52.07 38.39 -4.86
C MET A 1 -50.67 38.95 -4.95
N GLU A 2 -49.76 38.43 -4.14
CA GLU A 2 -48.35 38.83 -4.14
C GLU A 2 -47.53 37.57 -4.35
N ILE A 3 -46.81 37.57 -5.47
CA ILE A 3 -45.91 36.50 -5.87
C ILE A 3 -44.56 36.85 -5.25
N HIS A 4 -44.11 36.07 -4.27
CA HIS A 4 -42.72 36.10 -3.84
C HIS A 4 -41.91 35.10 -4.66
N SER A 5 -41.06 35.66 -5.50
CA SER A 5 -40.00 34.99 -6.26
C SER A 5 -39.05 34.29 -5.27
N MET A 6 -38.99 32.97 -5.29
CA MET A 6 -37.92 32.23 -4.63
C MET A 6 -36.69 32.24 -5.53
N THR A 7 -35.64 32.92 -5.10
CA THR A 7 -34.33 32.92 -5.75
C THR A 7 -33.59 31.60 -5.51
N SER A 8 -32.85 31.20 -6.53
CA SER A 8 -32.10 29.94 -6.70
C SER A 8 -30.88 29.77 -5.75
N GLU A 9 -30.93 30.25 -4.51
CA GLU A 9 -29.76 30.27 -3.61
C GLU A 9 -29.79 29.24 -2.48
N THR A 10 -30.70 28.27 -2.49
CA THR A 10 -30.84 27.30 -1.38
C THR A 10 -30.42 25.86 -1.67
N LEU A 11 -29.64 25.61 -2.71
CA LEU A 11 -29.11 24.27 -3.01
C LEU A 11 -27.65 24.33 -3.48
N LYS A 12 -26.71 24.54 -2.55
CA LYS A 12 -25.27 24.22 -2.71
C LYS A 12 -24.53 24.39 -1.38
N ASP A 13 -24.86 23.54 -0.42
CA ASP A 13 -23.94 23.18 0.68
C ASP A 13 -23.96 21.66 0.80
N ILE A 14 -23.45 21.00 -0.25
CA ILE A 14 -22.85 19.68 -0.07
C ILE A 14 -21.45 20.00 0.44
N ALA A 15 -21.23 19.86 1.74
CA ALA A 15 -19.95 20.16 2.37
C ALA A 15 -18.84 19.39 1.66
N THR A 16 -18.02 20.11 0.89
CA THR A 16 -16.79 19.59 0.30
C THR A 16 -15.93 19.00 1.43
N PRO A 17 -15.47 17.75 1.32
CA PRO A 17 -14.56 17.19 2.31
C PRO A 17 -13.33 18.08 2.42
N LYS A 18 -13.02 18.59 3.61
CA LYS A 18 -11.78 19.33 3.79
C LYS A 18 -10.60 18.35 3.63
N VAL A 19 -9.55 18.81 2.97
CA VAL A 19 -8.36 18.02 2.72
C VAL A 19 -7.17 18.73 3.34
N ARG A 20 -6.28 17.97 3.99
CA ARG A 20 -5.06 18.50 4.61
C ARG A 20 -3.85 18.09 3.79
N SER A 21 -3.11 19.08 3.27
CA SER A 21 -1.81 18.83 2.66
C SER A 21 -0.80 18.30 3.68
N ILE A 22 0.00 17.32 3.28
CA ILE A 22 1.04 16.68 4.09
C ILE A 22 2.40 16.98 3.46
N ALA A 23 3.32 17.53 4.25
CA ALA A 23 4.68 17.77 3.81
C ALA A 23 5.39 16.46 3.42
N ALA A 24 6.23 16.51 2.39
CA ALA A 24 6.87 15.32 1.81
C ALA A 24 7.66 14.48 2.83
N ASP A 25 8.30 15.11 3.82
CA ASP A 25 9.06 14.44 4.89
C ASP A 25 8.17 13.80 5.97
N LYS A 26 6.86 14.10 5.97
CA LYS A 26 5.87 13.58 6.92
C LYS A 26 4.95 12.51 6.35
N ILE A 27 4.96 12.27 5.03
CA ILE A 27 4.07 11.32 4.36
C ILE A 27 4.17 9.93 5.02
N GLU A 28 5.38 9.43 5.18
CA GLU A 28 5.62 8.08 5.70
C GLU A 28 5.08 7.91 7.12
N ALA A 29 5.39 8.86 8.00
CA ALA A 29 4.92 8.87 9.39
C ALA A 29 3.39 9.08 9.50
N THR A 30 2.79 9.72 8.49
CA THR A 30 1.35 10.00 8.46
C THR A 30 0.55 8.75 8.09
N PHE A 31 0.99 7.96 7.09
CA PHE A 31 0.15 6.88 6.56
C PHE A 31 0.66 5.47 6.86
N ARG A 32 1.98 5.22 6.84
CA ARG A 32 2.52 3.84 6.75
C ARG A 32 2.49 3.02 8.04
N SER A 33 1.93 3.54 9.12
CA SER A 33 1.74 2.79 10.38
C SER A 33 0.39 2.08 10.46
N HIS A 34 -0.60 2.50 9.67
CA HIS A 34 -1.98 1.98 9.73
C HIS A 34 -2.66 1.85 8.35
N CYS A 35 -2.08 2.43 7.30
CA CYS A 35 -2.54 2.29 5.92
C CYS A 35 -1.55 1.48 5.06
N ILE A 36 -2.07 0.92 3.97
CA ILE A 36 -1.29 0.39 2.85
C ILE A 36 -1.51 1.25 1.60
N ASP A 37 -0.63 1.13 0.62
CA ASP A 37 -0.86 1.66 -0.74
C ASP A 37 -1.75 0.66 -1.51
N LEU A 38 -3.05 0.97 -1.60
CA LEU A 38 -4.08 0.09 -2.17
C LEU A 38 -3.89 -0.17 -3.67
N ILE A 39 -3.13 0.69 -4.36
CA ILE A 39 -2.79 0.59 -5.79
C ILE A 39 -1.35 0.17 -6.03
N SER A 40 -0.67 -0.40 -5.02
CA SER A 40 0.70 -0.86 -5.23
C SER A 40 0.74 -2.05 -6.20
N LYS A 41 1.61 -2.00 -7.22
CA LYS A 41 1.74 -3.07 -8.23
C LYS A 41 1.96 -4.47 -7.62
N PRO A 42 2.78 -4.65 -6.56
CA PRO A 42 2.98 -5.96 -5.93
C PRO A 42 1.72 -6.59 -5.29
N LEU A 43 0.67 -5.80 -5.00
CA LEU A 43 -0.61 -6.34 -4.53
C LEU A 43 -1.43 -6.98 -5.66
N GLY A 44 -1.02 -6.84 -6.92
CA GLY A 44 -1.78 -7.30 -8.09
C GLY A 44 -2.67 -6.22 -8.70
N THR A 45 -2.42 -4.94 -8.37
CA THR A 45 -3.08 -3.77 -8.99
C THR A 45 -2.92 -3.80 -10.51
N GLN A 46 -3.97 -3.38 -11.23
CA GLN A 46 -3.99 -3.35 -12.69
C GLN A 46 -4.37 -1.97 -13.22
N ILE A 47 -3.65 -1.50 -14.24
CA ILE A 47 -4.11 -0.40 -15.09
C ILE A 47 -5.10 -0.99 -16.10
N LEU A 48 -6.35 -0.52 -16.10
CA LEU A 48 -7.40 -1.09 -16.97
C LEU A 48 -7.51 -0.34 -18.29
N SER A 49 -7.48 1.00 -18.23
CA SER A 49 -7.54 1.87 -19.40
C SER A 49 -6.98 3.26 -19.05
N PHE A 50 -6.68 4.03 -20.09
CA PHE A 50 -6.12 5.37 -20.01
C PHE A 50 -6.50 6.16 -21.27
N SER A 51 -6.41 7.49 -21.20
CA SER A 51 -6.62 8.37 -22.35
C SER A 51 -5.44 8.36 -23.33
N ASP A 52 -4.21 8.44 -22.81
CA ASP A 52 -2.97 8.48 -23.59
C ASP A 52 -1.77 7.98 -22.75
N GLU A 53 -0.72 7.50 -23.41
CA GLU A 53 0.54 7.04 -22.80
C GLU A 53 1.75 7.34 -23.71
N TRP A 54 1.69 8.41 -24.51
CA TRP A 54 2.62 8.59 -25.62
C TRP A 54 4.09 8.64 -25.23
N PHE A 55 4.44 9.39 -24.17
CA PHE A 55 5.83 9.55 -23.76
C PHE A 55 6.24 8.49 -22.74
N ALA A 56 5.36 8.13 -21.81
CA ALA A 56 5.64 7.12 -20.81
C ALA A 56 4.37 6.43 -20.30
N ALA A 57 4.46 5.13 -19.99
CA ALA A 57 3.32 4.28 -19.65
C ALA A 57 2.77 4.53 -18.24
N ALA A 58 1.45 4.52 -18.09
CA ALA A 58 0.72 4.66 -16.83
C ALA A 58 0.98 3.51 -15.85
N GLU A 59 1.40 2.34 -16.34
CA GLU A 59 1.90 1.24 -15.50
C GLU A 59 3.02 1.66 -14.52
N ASN A 60 3.77 2.71 -14.82
CA ASN A 60 4.83 3.19 -13.94
C ASN A 60 4.29 3.85 -12.65
N LEU A 61 3.06 4.39 -12.67
CA LEU A 61 2.46 5.11 -11.54
C LEU A 61 2.42 4.27 -10.26
N THR A 62 2.14 2.98 -10.41
CA THR A 62 1.92 2.02 -9.32
C THR A 62 3.20 1.28 -8.91
N THR A 63 4.33 1.56 -9.54
CA THR A 63 5.63 0.97 -9.22
C THR A 63 6.04 1.35 -7.80
N PRO A 64 6.37 0.41 -6.89
CA PRO A 64 6.59 0.72 -5.47
C PRO A 64 7.89 1.48 -5.19
N THR A 65 8.90 1.35 -6.06
CA THR A 65 10.19 2.02 -5.88
C THR A 65 10.10 3.51 -6.22
N PRO A 66 10.97 4.35 -5.64
CA PRO A 66 11.11 5.73 -6.09
C PRO A 66 11.37 5.84 -7.60
N PRO A 67 10.92 6.92 -8.26
CA PRO A 67 11.26 7.21 -9.65
C PRO A 67 12.77 7.24 -9.87
N VAL A 68 13.23 6.76 -11.03
CA VAL A 68 14.63 6.87 -11.46
C VAL A 68 14.76 7.70 -12.74
N ARG A 69 15.87 8.44 -12.85
CA ARG A 69 16.21 9.18 -14.07
C ARG A 69 17.37 8.51 -14.80
N LYS A 70 17.29 8.44 -16.12
CA LYS A 70 18.39 7.98 -17.00
C LYS A 70 18.76 9.08 -18.01
N PRO A 71 19.56 10.08 -17.61
CA PRO A 71 19.95 11.17 -18.50
C PRO A 71 20.57 10.64 -19.80
N GLY A 72 20.12 11.17 -20.94
CA GLY A 72 20.60 10.77 -22.26
C GLY A 72 19.98 9.50 -22.85
N LEU A 73 19.13 8.78 -22.08
CA LEU A 73 18.35 7.68 -22.65
C LEU A 73 17.12 8.23 -23.37
N PHE A 74 17.04 7.95 -24.68
CA PHE A 74 15.89 8.27 -25.52
C PHE A 74 15.23 6.97 -26.02
N VAL A 75 13.91 6.97 -26.03
CA VAL A 75 13.06 5.97 -26.66
C VAL A 75 12.39 6.57 -27.90
N HIS A 76 11.65 5.78 -28.66
CA HIS A 76 11.01 6.24 -29.90
C HIS A 76 10.13 7.49 -29.71
N SER A 77 9.46 7.63 -28.56
CA SER A 77 8.60 8.77 -28.25
C SER A 77 9.33 10.00 -27.72
N GLY A 78 10.61 9.92 -27.33
CA GLY A 78 11.34 11.03 -26.74
C GLY A 78 12.30 10.60 -25.63
N ALA A 79 12.58 11.50 -24.67
CA ALA A 79 13.38 11.15 -23.50
C ALA A 79 12.65 10.09 -22.66
N TRP A 80 13.38 9.10 -22.16
CA TRP A 80 12.77 8.08 -21.30
C TRP A 80 12.45 8.64 -19.91
N TYR A 81 11.23 8.40 -19.44
CA TYR A 81 10.76 8.76 -18.11
C TYR A 81 10.27 7.53 -17.32
N ASP A 82 10.54 7.54 -16.02
CA ASP A 82 9.99 6.59 -15.06
C ASP A 82 8.71 7.17 -14.44
N GLY A 83 7.64 7.16 -15.23
CA GLY A 83 6.35 7.75 -14.90
C GLY A 83 5.33 7.53 -16.00
N TRP A 84 4.17 8.17 -15.87
CA TRP A 84 3.18 8.34 -16.91
C TRP A 84 3.35 9.73 -17.53
N GLU A 85 3.37 9.83 -18.86
CA GLU A 85 3.41 11.12 -19.54
C GLU A 85 2.64 11.06 -20.87
N THR A 86 1.73 12.02 -21.04
CA THR A 86 0.81 12.10 -22.18
C THR A 86 1.24 13.12 -23.23
N ARG A 87 0.64 13.06 -24.43
CA ARG A 87 0.87 14.05 -25.48
C ARG A 87 0.47 15.45 -25.02
N ARG A 88 1.21 16.43 -25.54
CA ARG A 88 0.92 17.85 -25.33
C ARG A 88 -0.35 18.29 -26.06
N HIS A 89 -0.96 19.34 -25.52
CA HIS A 89 -2.09 20.04 -26.12
C HIS A 89 -3.33 19.14 -26.22
N ASN A 90 -3.63 18.44 -25.13
CA ASN A 90 -4.85 17.67 -25.01
C ASN A 90 -6.06 18.59 -25.30
N PRO A 91 -6.89 18.28 -26.32
CA PRO A 91 -8.07 19.06 -26.61
C PRO A 91 -9.19 18.83 -25.58
N GLU A 92 -9.12 17.72 -24.83
CA GLU A 92 -10.05 17.40 -23.76
C GLU A 92 -9.65 18.10 -22.45
N PRO A 93 -10.57 18.25 -21.47
CA PRO A 93 -10.28 18.96 -20.23
C PRO A 93 -9.20 18.31 -19.35
N TYR A 94 -8.95 17.01 -19.52
CA TYR A 94 -7.99 16.23 -18.75
C TYR A 94 -7.61 14.92 -19.45
N ASP A 95 -6.42 14.42 -19.12
CA ASP A 95 -6.04 13.02 -19.29
C ASP A 95 -6.45 12.21 -18.07
N TRP A 96 -6.62 10.90 -18.24
CA TRP A 96 -7.06 10.02 -17.16
C TRP A 96 -6.48 8.61 -17.26
N VAL A 97 -6.43 7.94 -16.11
CA VAL A 97 -6.10 6.51 -16.00
C VAL A 97 -7.02 5.83 -14.99
N VAL A 98 -7.54 4.66 -15.36
CA VAL A 98 -8.37 3.79 -14.52
C VAL A 98 -7.52 2.66 -13.94
N ILE A 99 -7.60 2.50 -12.62
CA ILE A 99 -6.78 1.56 -11.86
C ILE A 99 -7.70 0.68 -11.00
N ARG A 100 -7.56 -0.64 -11.14
CA ARG A 100 -8.15 -1.63 -10.24
C ARG A 100 -7.26 -1.83 -9.03
N LEU A 101 -7.81 -1.70 -7.82
CA LEU A 101 -7.04 -1.90 -6.58
C LEU A 101 -6.46 -3.32 -6.50
N GLY A 102 -5.32 -3.48 -5.85
CA GLY A 102 -4.71 -4.79 -5.58
C GLY A 102 -5.35 -5.57 -4.42
N VAL A 103 -6.44 -5.06 -3.87
CA VAL A 103 -7.22 -5.68 -2.78
C VAL A 103 -8.68 -5.83 -3.23
N ALA A 104 -9.45 -6.67 -2.54
CA ALA A 104 -10.86 -6.90 -2.88
C ALA A 104 -11.66 -5.59 -2.89
N SER A 105 -11.46 -4.74 -1.90
CA SER A 105 -11.87 -3.33 -1.88
C SER A 105 -11.11 -2.60 -0.78
N GLY A 106 -11.13 -1.26 -0.77
CA GLY A 106 -10.47 -0.48 0.27
C GLY A 106 -11.18 0.84 0.58
N LYS A 107 -11.02 1.31 1.82
CA LYS A 107 -11.42 2.67 2.23
C LYS A 107 -10.20 3.56 2.21
N ILE A 108 -10.36 4.78 1.73
CA ILE A 108 -9.25 5.68 1.37
C ILE A 108 -9.11 6.76 2.42
N GLU A 109 -7.88 7.02 2.84
CA GLU A 109 -7.52 8.03 3.83
C GLU A 109 -6.65 9.13 3.23
N GLY A 110 -5.89 8.84 2.19
CA GLY A 110 -5.06 9.83 1.54
C GLY A 110 -4.58 9.45 0.15
N VAL A 111 -4.05 10.46 -0.53
CA VAL A 111 -3.51 10.39 -1.90
C VAL A 111 -2.12 10.99 -1.89
N GLU A 112 -1.19 10.36 -2.61
CA GLU A 112 0.10 10.97 -2.95
C GLU A 112 0.31 10.99 -4.47
N ILE A 113 0.77 12.13 -4.98
CA ILE A 113 1.21 12.33 -6.36
C ILE A 113 2.67 12.78 -6.34
N ASP A 114 3.54 11.96 -6.92
CA ASP A 114 4.94 12.27 -7.10
C ASP A 114 5.20 12.72 -8.54
N THR A 115 5.70 13.94 -8.72
CA THR A 115 6.05 14.51 -10.03
C THR A 115 7.56 14.50 -10.27
N THR A 116 8.34 13.81 -9.44
CA THR A 116 9.81 13.77 -9.52
C THR A 116 10.32 13.58 -10.95
N PHE A 117 11.29 14.42 -11.34
CA PHE A 117 11.89 14.55 -12.68
C PHE A 117 11.03 15.22 -13.77
N PHE A 118 9.72 15.39 -13.57
CA PHE A 118 8.89 16.25 -14.42
C PHE A 118 9.01 17.70 -13.93
N ASN A 119 9.77 18.52 -14.66
CA ASN A 119 10.08 19.89 -14.28
C ASN A 119 9.74 20.85 -15.42
N GLY A 120 8.55 21.44 -15.35
CA GLY A 120 7.93 22.23 -16.42
C GLY A 120 6.92 21.46 -17.29
N ASN A 121 6.97 20.13 -17.29
CA ASN A 121 5.99 19.24 -17.95
C ASN A 121 5.25 18.31 -16.95
N HIS A 122 5.26 18.65 -15.67
CA HIS A 122 4.48 17.96 -14.64
C HIS A 122 2.98 18.18 -14.86
N ALA A 123 2.16 17.27 -14.33
CA ALA A 123 0.73 17.51 -14.15
C ALA A 123 0.52 18.86 -13.41
N PRO A 124 -0.19 19.84 -13.99
CA PRO A 124 -0.50 21.09 -13.30
C PRO A 124 -1.48 20.91 -12.15
N GLU A 125 -2.56 20.17 -12.41
CA GLU A 125 -3.58 19.85 -11.41
C GLU A 125 -4.02 18.39 -11.57
N ILE A 126 -4.48 17.80 -10.48
CA ILE A 126 -5.01 16.42 -10.44
C ILE A 126 -6.31 16.35 -9.67
N ALA A 127 -7.12 15.32 -9.93
CA ALA A 127 -8.23 14.91 -9.08
C ALA A 127 -8.32 13.38 -9.04
N VAL A 128 -8.97 12.82 -8.02
CA VAL A 128 -9.14 11.37 -7.88
C VAL A 128 -10.60 11.02 -7.64
N GLU A 129 -11.10 10.09 -8.44
CA GLU A 129 -12.43 9.52 -8.31
C GLU A 129 -12.36 8.02 -8.03
N GLY A 130 -13.42 7.43 -7.50
CA GLY A 130 -13.51 6.01 -7.20
C GLY A 130 -14.88 5.43 -7.47
N CYS A 131 -14.94 4.13 -7.72
CA CYS A 131 -16.20 3.40 -7.76
C CYS A 131 -16.07 2.03 -7.08
N PHE A 132 -17.22 1.43 -6.77
CA PHE A 132 -17.31 0.03 -6.36
C PHE A 132 -18.05 -0.72 -7.48
N SER A 133 -17.34 -1.61 -8.15
CA SER A 133 -17.88 -2.48 -9.20
C SER A 133 -17.14 -3.82 -9.20
N ASN A 134 -17.85 -4.85 -9.68
CA ASN A 134 -17.32 -6.19 -9.93
C ASN A 134 -17.10 -6.47 -11.43
N ASP A 135 -17.31 -5.46 -12.29
CA ASP A 135 -17.17 -5.56 -13.75
C ASP A 135 -16.12 -4.58 -14.27
N ASP A 136 -14.92 -5.09 -14.53
CA ASP A 136 -13.79 -4.32 -15.07
C ASP A 136 -14.07 -3.82 -16.50
N GLU A 137 -14.89 -4.54 -17.28
CA GLU A 137 -15.21 -4.17 -18.66
C GLU A 137 -16.13 -2.94 -18.71
N GLU A 138 -17.06 -2.83 -17.77
CA GLU A 138 -17.88 -1.63 -17.60
C GLU A 138 -17.03 -0.43 -17.15
N VAL A 139 -16.17 -0.64 -16.13
CA VAL A 139 -15.42 0.47 -15.50
C VAL A 139 -14.33 1.03 -16.41
N LYS A 140 -13.72 0.21 -17.28
CA LYS A 140 -12.69 0.68 -18.21
C LYS A 140 -13.22 1.50 -19.38
N ASP A 141 -14.54 1.50 -19.62
CA ASP A 141 -15.19 2.29 -20.66
C ASP A 141 -15.11 3.80 -20.33
N PRO A 142 -14.60 4.66 -21.24
CA PRO A 142 -14.50 6.11 -20.99
C PRO A 142 -15.85 6.80 -20.68
N SER A 143 -16.97 6.19 -21.09
CA SER A 143 -18.32 6.70 -20.86
C SER A 143 -18.89 6.36 -19.49
N PHE A 144 -18.24 5.49 -18.70
CA PHE A 144 -18.69 5.09 -17.36
C PHE A 144 -18.94 6.31 -16.46
N LYS A 145 -20.12 6.35 -15.83
CA LYS A 145 -20.59 7.48 -15.01
C LYS A 145 -20.70 7.18 -13.51
N GLY A 146 -20.39 5.94 -13.08
CA GLY A 146 -20.48 5.54 -11.67
C GLY A 146 -19.33 6.01 -10.79
N TRP A 147 -18.60 7.06 -11.19
CA TRP A 147 -17.49 7.63 -10.44
C TRP A 147 -17.99 8.55 -9.33
N GLU A 148 -17.40 8.41 -8.14
CA GLU A 148 -17.59 9.29 -7.00
C GLU A 148 -16.29 10.03 -6.70
N MET A 149 -16.37 11.33 -6.40
CA MET A 149 -15.20 12.14 -6.09
C MET A 149 -14.59 11.72 -4.74
N ILE A 150 -13.31 11.37 -4.74
CA ILE A 150 -12.53 11.08 -3.52
C ILE A 150 -11.69 12.29 -3.12
N LEU A 151 -10.98 12.86 -4.10
CA LEU A 151 -10.14 14.04 -3.93
C LEU A 151 -10.50 15.04 -5.03
N GLU A 152 -11.09 16.16 -4.62
CA GLU A 152 -11.32 17.29 -5.50
C GLU A 152 -9.99 17.86 -6.03
N LYS A 153 -10.09 18.65 -7.10
CA LYS A 153 -8.94 19.14 -7.82
C LYS A 153 -7.89 19.81 -6.92
N GLN A 154 -6.64 19.37 -7.03
CA GLN A 154 -5.48 19.91 -6.33
C GLN A 154 -4.38 20.32 -7.30
N GLU A 155 -3.67 21.39 -6.98
CA GLU A 155 -2.49 21.83 -7.73
C GLU A 155 -1.26 20.97 -7.40
N CYS A 156 -0.44 20.71 -8.41
CA CYS A 156 0.86 20.09 -8.31
C CYS A 156 1.95 21.06 -8.77
N GLY A 157 3.09 21.06 -8.08
CA GLY A 157 4.31 21.72 -8.48
C GLY A 157 5.31 20.78 -9.15
N PRO A 158 6.41 21.32 -9.72
CA PRO A 158 7.36 20.54 -10.48
C PRO A 158 8.28 19.68 -9.60
N SER A 159 8.53 18.45 -10.03
CA SER A 159 9.57 17.56 -9.49
C SER A 159 9.56 17.40 -7.97
N GLN A 160 8.37 17.19 -7.39
CA GLN A 160 8.20 17.00 -5.96
C GLN A 160 7.04 16.04 -5.63
N ARG A 161 7.02 15.58 -4.37
CA ARG A 161 5.94 14.76 -3.81
C ARG A 161 4.86 15.66 -3.22
N HIS A 162 3.61 15.37 -3.56
CA HIS A 162 2.42 16.01 -3.02
C HIS A 162 1.61 14.96 -2.30
N ALA A 163 1.13 15.26 -1.09
CA ALA A 163 0.25 14.36 -0.38
C ALA A 163 -0.90 15.11 0.27
N TRP A 164 -2.04 14.45 0.29
CA TRP A 164 -3.30 14.96 0.78
C TRP A 164 -3.95 13.90 1.65
N MET A 165 -4.25 14.27 2.89
CA MET A 165 -5.02 13.47 3.81
C MET A 165 -6.47 13.98 3.81
N LEU A 166 -7.42 13.07 3.64
CA LEU A 166 -8.84 13.37 3.76
C LEU A 166 -9.17 13.68 5.23
N GLU A 167 -10.13 14.57 5.50
CA GLU A 167 -10.57 14.89 6.86
C GLU A 167 -11.00 13.65 7.65
N LYS A 168 -11.61 12.68 6.95
CA LYS A 168 -11.89 11.35 7.45
C LYS A 168 -11.64 10.32 6.37
N ILE A 169 -11.33 9.10 6.79
CA ILE A 169 -11.35 7.94 5.89
C ILE A 169 -12.73 7.81 5.24
N THR A 170 -12.77 7.37 3.98
CA THR A 170 -14.02 7.25 3.24
C THR A 170 -14.99 6.27 3.91
N ASP A 171 -16.27 6.64 3.99
CA ASP A 171 -17.29 5.74 4.56
C ASP A 171 -17.49 4.51 3.66
N LYS A 172 -17.49 4.73 2.34
CA LYS A 172 -17.58 3.72 1.29
C LYS A 172 -16.22 3.08 1.01
N ALA A 173 -16.27 1.82 0.61
CA ALA A 173 -15.13 1.11 0.03
C ALA A 173 -15.17 1.24 -1.50
N TYR A 174 -14.01 1.17 -2.13
CA TYR A 174 -13.84 1.25 -3.58
C TYR A 174 -13.10 0.02 -4.10
N THR A 175 -13.35 -0.36 -5.34
CA THR A 175 -12.63 -1.43 -6.06
C THR A 175 -11.76 -0.88 -7.19
N HIS A 176 -12.10 0.32 -7.67
CA HIS A 176 -11.38 1.03 -8.72
C HIS A 176 -11.22 2.50 -8.35
N VAL A 177 -10.16 3.10 -8.87
CA VAL A 177 -9.96 4.55 -8.86
C VAL A 177 -9.62 5.07 -10.25
N ARG A 178 -9.96 6.33 -10.50
CA ARG A 178 -9.57 7.07 -11.69
C ARG A 178 -8.79 8.31 -11.28
N LEU A 179 -7.57 8.42 -11.76
CA LEU A 179 -6.76 9.63 -11.65
C LEU A 179 -7.05 10.51 -12.85
N LEU A 180 -7.30 11.79 -12.62
CA LEU A 180 -7.48 12.84 -13.62
C LEU A 180 -6.28 13.79 -13.56
N MET A 181 -5.73 14.15 -14.72
CA MET A 181 -4.60 15.08 -14.89
C MET A 181 -5.02 16.21 -15.82
N PHE A 182 -4.98 17.46 -15.36
CA PHE A 182 -5.55 18.60 -16.08
C PHE A 182 -4.47 19.55 -16.64
N PRO A 183 -4.46 19.85 -17.96
CA PRO A 183 -5.11 19.10 -19.04
C PRO A 183 -4.30 17.87 -19.50
N ASP A 184 -2.97 17.95 -19.36
CA ASP A 184 -1.98 16.94 -19.78
C ASP A 184 -0.66 17.18 -19.02
N GLY A 185 0.30 16.26 -19.13
CA GLY A 185 1.60 16.38 -18.48
C GLY A 185 2.18 15.03 -18.05
N GLY A 186 2.99 15.05 -16.99
CA GLY A 186 3.65 13.86 -16.47
C GLY A 186 3.58 13.71 -14.95
N ILE A 187 3.42 12.46 -14.51
CA ILE A 187 3.35 12.03 -13.11
C ILE A 187 4.25 10.81 -12.93
N ALA A 188 5.15 10.84 -11.96
CA ALA A 188 6.08 9.75 -11.70
C ALA A 188 5.44 8.61 -10.90
N ARG A 189 4.72 8.92 -9.81
CA ARG A 189 4.00 7.92 -8.99
C ARG A 189 2.65 8.43 -8.52
N PHE A 190 1.75 7.48 -8.31
CA PHE A 190 0.48 7.67 -7.61
C PHE A 190 0.38 6.63 -6.49
N ARG A 191 0.13 7.09 -5.25
CA ARG A 191 -0.19 6.24 -4.10
C ARG A 191 -1.58 6.54 -3.61
N LEU A 192 -2.29 5.48 -3.23
CA LEU A 192 -3.61 5.57 -2.64
C LEU A 192 -3.58 4.93 -1.26
N TYR A 193 -3.44 5.75 -0.23
CA TYR A 193 -3.34 5.30 1.15
C TYR A 193 -4.72 4.97 1.72
N GLY A 194 -4.84 3.77 2.29
CA GLY A 194 -6.08 3.37 2.93
C GLY A 194 -5.99 2.01 3.61
N VAL A 195 -7.15 1.53 4.05
CA VAL A 195 -7.30 0.22 4.69
C VAL A 195 -8.02 -0.73 3.76
N ALA A 196 -7.50 -1.95 3.62
CA ALA A 196 -8.18 -3.01 2.89
C ALA A 196 -9.48 -3.38 3.62
N VAL A 197 -10.54 -3.63 2.85
CA VAL A 197 -11.78 -4.24 3.31
C VAL A 197 -11.77 -5.68 2.82
N PRO A 198 -11.31 -6.63 3.65
CA PRO A 198 -11.06 -8.00 3.23
C PRO A 198 -12.36 -8.79 3.07
N VAL A 199 -12.33 -9.73 2.12
CA VAL A 199 -13.36 -10.77 1.99
C VAL A 199 -12.83 -12.03 2.65
N PHE A 200 -13.31 -12.31 3.86
CA PHE A 200 -12.88 -13.49 4.60
C PHE A 200 -13.51 -14.77 4.06
N PRO A 201 -12.85 -15.92 4.27
CA PRO A 201 -13.46 -17.23 4.01
C PRO A 201 -14.82 -17.38 4.69
N ARG A 202 -15.69 -18.20 4.10
CA ARG A 202 -17.05 -18.41 4.62
C ARG A 202 -17.06 -19.20 5.92
N SER A 203 -16.19 -20.20 6.04
CA SER A 203 -16.07 -20.97 7.27
C SER A 203 -15.12 -20.26 8.23
N VAL A 204 -15.49 -20.21 9.50
CA VAL A 204 -14.60 -19.71 10.56
C VAL A 204 -13.41 -20.65 10.80
N ASP A 205 -13.47 -21.88 10.31
CA ASP A 205 -12.41 -22.88 10.44
C ASP A 205 -11.49 -22.96 9.22
N ASP A 206 -11.76 -22.15 8.18
CA ASP A 206 -10.84 -22.04 7.05
C ASP A 206 -9.54 -21.37 7.50
N ILE A 207 -8.42 -21.98 7.14
CA ILE A 207 -7.09 -21.44 7.41
C ILE A 207 -6.70 -20.50 6.26
N PHE A 208 -6.31 -19.27 6.61
CA PHE A 208 -5.80 -18.28 5.65
C PHE A 208 -4.71 -17.41 6.29
N ASP A 209 -3.98 -16.66 5.47
CA ASP A 209 -2.92 -15.76 5.96
C ASP A 209 -3.52 -14.52 6.64
N LEU A 210 -3.56 -14.52 7.97
CA LEU A 210 -4.05 -13.44 8.83
C LEU A 210 -3.19 -12.17 8.72
N ALA A 211 -1.92 -12.31 8.33
CA ALA A 211 -0.97 -11.21 8.22
C ALA A 211 -0.98 -10.56 6.83
N ALA A 212 -1.58 -11.20 5.81
CA ALA A 212 -1.53 -10.69 4.44
C ALA A 212 -2.15 -9.29 4.33
N ALA A 213 -1.49 -8.40 3.56
CA ALA A 213 -2.00 -7.06 3.31
C ALA A 213 -3.40 -7.07 2.65
N VAL A 214 -3.64 -8.01 1.73
CA VAL A 214 -4.95 -8.19 1.08
C VAL A 214 -6.06 -8.62 2.04
N ASN A 215 -5.68 -9.19 3.19
CA ASN A 215 -6.60 -9.60 4.26
C ASN A 215 -6.70 -8.55 5.38
N GLY A 216 -6.13 -7.36 5.19
CA GLY A 216 -6.16 -6.26 6.16
C GLY A 216 -4.95 -6.20 7.09
N GLY A 217 -3.95 -7.07 6.92
CA GLY A 217 -2.73 -7.03 7.72
C GLY A 217 -1.91 -5.77 7.44
N VAL A 218 -1.31 -5.20 8.49
CA VAL A 218 -0.49 -3.98 8.40
C VAL A 218 0.80 -4.17 9.18
N ALA A 219 1.94 -3.86 8.57
CA ALA A 219 3.20 -3.78 9.29
C ALA A 219 3.25 -2.40 9.99
N VAL A 220 3.19 -2.38 11.30
CA VAL A 220 2.94 -1.17 12.10
C VAL A 220 4.23 -0.38 12.33
N SER A 221 5.28 -1.08 12.73
CA SER A 221 6.57 -0.49 13.07
C SER A 221 7.69 -1.53 12.96
N CYS A 222 8.94 -1.07 12.95
CA CYS A 222 10.12 -1.91 12.93
C CYS A 222 11.32 -1.16 13.55
N SER A 223 12.40 -1.88 13.85
CA SER A 223 13.63 -1.31 14.41
C SER A 223 14.42 -0.46 13.41
N ASP A 224 14.61 -0.96 12.19
CA ASP A 224 15.39 -0.34 11.12
C ASP A 224 14.80 -0.73 9.74
N GLN A 225 15.05 0.10 8.72
CA GLN A 225 14.75 -0.23 7.32
C GLN A 225 15.87 0.34 6.45
N HIS A 226 16.92 -0.44 6.23
CA HIS A 226 18.03 -0.03 5.39
C HIS A 226 17.68 -0.11 3.90
N PHE A 227 17.15 -1.26 3.50
CA PHE A 227 16.66 -1.51 2.15
C PHE A 227 15.27 -2.16 2.19
N GLY A 228 14.44 -1.80 1.21
CA GLY A 228 13.03 -2.18 1.22
C GLY A 228 12.26 -1.61 2.43
N THR A 229 11.05 -2.10 2.67
CA THR A 229 10.22 -1.66 3.79
C THR A 229 9.58 -2.87 4.48
N LYS A 230 9.23 -2.71 5.76
CA LYS A 230 8.48 -3.69 6.57
C LYS A 230 7.18 -4.13 5.88
N ASP A 231 6.54 -3.24 5.12
CA ASP A 231 5.28 -3.51 4.43
C ASP A 231 5.43 -4.66 3.42
N ASN A 232 6.63 -4.81 2.85
CA ASN A 232 6.93 -5.86 1.88
C ASN A 232 6.79 -7.27 2.47
N LEU A 233 6.90 -7.43 3.79
CA LEU A 233 6.73 -8.71 4.47
C LEU A 233 5.34 -9.32 4.20
N LEU A 234 4.33 -8.49 3.94
CA LEU A 234 2.92 -8.87 3.87
C LEU A 234 2.38 -8.97 2.44
N LEU A 235 3.21 -8.64 1.45
CA LEU A 235 2.83 -8.63 0.03
C LEU A 235 2.64 -10.04 -0.53
N PRO A 236 1.83 -10.23 -1.59
CA PRO A 236 1.73 -11.51 -2.31
C PRO A 236 3.07 -12.04 -2.88
N GLY A 237 3.07 -13.35 -3.18
CA GLY A 237 4.20 -14.04 -3.81
C GLY A 237 5.49 -14.01 -3.00
N ARG A 238 6.63 -14.26 -3.69
CA ARG A 238 7.99 -14.31 -3.14
C ARG A 238 8.92 -13.19 -3.65
N GLY A 239 8.36 -12.21 -4.36
CA GLY A 239 9.13 -11.10 -4.94
C GLY A 239 10.09 -11.52 -6.06
N LYS A 240 10.82 -10.54 -6.61
CA LYS A 240 11.71 -10.70 -7.77
C LYS A 240 13.21 -10.66 -7.44
N ASP A 241 13.60 -9.88 -6.43
CA ASP A 241 15.00 -9.64 -6.03
C ASP A 241 15.03 -9.20 -4.55
N MET A 242 16.13 -8.70 -3.99
CA MET A 242 16.15 -8.29 -2.57
C MET A 242 15.33 -7.01 -2.27
N GLY A 243 15.15 -6.13 -3.26
CA GLY A 243 14.57 -4.79 -3.07
C GLY A 243 13.09 -4.77 -2.70
N ASP A 244 12.38 -5.88 -2.90
CA ASP A 244 10.98 -6.07 -2.49
C ASP A 244 10.82 -6.96 -1.24
N GLY A 245 11.83 -6.97 -0.36
CA GLY A 245 11.77 -7.50 1.00
C GLY A 245 11.92 -6.39 2.06
N TRP A 246 12.20 -6.79 3.30
CA TRP A 246 12.63 -5.91 4.39
C TRP A 246 14.05 -6.29 4.79
N GLU A 247 14.98 -5.34 4.78
CA GLU A 247 16.38 -5.55 5.15
C GLU A 247 16.88 -4.44 6.10
N THR A 248 17.61 -4.85 7.13
CA THR A 248 18.21 -3.96 8.11
C THR A 248 19.71 -3.78 7.93
N LYS A 249 20.26 -2.73 8.57
CA LYS A 249 21.70 -2.48 8.57
C LYS A 249 22.44 -3.61 9.27
N ARG A 250 23.59 -3.96 8.70
CA ARG A 250 24.54 -4.85 9.35
C ARG A 250 24.98 -4.28 10.71
N THR A 251 24.92 -5.11 11.75
CA THR A 251 25.32 -4.74 13.11
C THR A 251 26.57 -5.49 13.59
N ARG A 252 27.03 -5.15 14.79
CA ARG A 252 28.22 -5.70 15.46
C ARG A 252 27.90 -5.90 16.93
N GLY A 253 28.06 -7.12 17.44
CA GLY A 253 27.73 -7.47 18.83
C GLY A 253 26.36 -8.12 18.96
N GLU A 254 25.83 -8.13 20.18
CA GLU A 254 24.46 -8.59 20.45
C GLU A 254 23.46 -7.55 19.94
N HIS A 255 22.61 -7.96 19.00
CA HIS A 255 21.58 -7.11 18.39
C HIS A 255 20.39 -7.96 17.97
N VAL A 256 19.22 -7.35 17.87
CA VAL A 256 18.01 -7.93 17.32
C VAL A 256 17.27 -6.83 16.57
N ASP A 257 16.98 -7.08 15.31
CA ASP A 257 16.03 -6.28 14.55
C ASP A 257 14.64 -6.90 14.60
N TRP A 258 13.60 -6.07 14.56
CA TRP A 258 12.23 -6.54 14.72
C TRP A 258 11.26 -5.80 13.82
N ALA A 259 10.15 -6.47 13.48
CA ALA A 259 9.00 -5.88 12.79
C ALA A 259 7.71 -6.32 13.48
N ILE A 260 6.82 -5.35 13.76
CA ILE A 260 5.51 -5.58 14.36
C ILE A 260 4.45 -5.54 13.27
N VAL A 261 3.59 -6.55 13.26
CA VAL A 261 2.50 -6.73 12.30
C VAL A 261 1.19 -6.83 13.06
N LYS A 262 0.23 -5.98 12.70
CA LYS A 262 -1.17 -6.14 13.07
C LYS A 262 -1.83 -7.08 12.09
N LEU A 263 -2.49 -8.11 12.59
CA LEU A 263 -3.26 -9.05 11.79
C LEU A 263 -4.52 -8.35 11.25
N GLY A 264 -4.95 -8.70 10.04
CA GLY A 264 -6.16 -8.12 9.45
C GLY A 264 -7.45 -8.50 10.17
N THR A 265 -7.40 -9.57 10.95
CA THR A 265 -8.41 -9.91 11.96
C THR A 265 -7.73 -10.67 13.09
N PRO A 266 -8.20 -10.54 14.34
CA PRO A 266 -7.77 -11.44 15.40
C PRO A 266 -8.04 -12.90 15.04
N GLY A 267 -7.17 -13.79 15.49
CA GLY A 267 -7.23 -15.19 15.13
C GLY A 267 -6.32 -16.10 15.94
N GLU A 268 -6.59 -17.39 15.81
CA GLU A 268 -5.75 -18.47 16.33
C GLU A 268 -4.72 -18.84 15.26
N VAL A 269 -3.45 -18.98 15.64
CA VAL A 269 -2.34 -19.25 14.72
C VAL A 269 -2.16 -20.75 14.56
N ASP A 270 -2.20 -21.24 13.32
CA ASP A 270 -2.01 -22.66 13.00
C ASP A 270 -0.60 -22.93 12.42
N LYS A 271 -0.08 -22.01 11.59
CA LYS A 271 1.23 -22.14 10.95
C LYS A 271 1.86 -20.76 10.70
N ILE A 272 3.16 -20.66 10.92
CA ILE A 272 3.97 -19.51 10.54
C ILE A 272 4.89 -19.89 9.39
N MET A 273 5.02 -19.01 8.39
CA MET A 273 6.05 -19.12 7.37
C MET A 273 6.87 -17.83 7.28
N ILE A 274 8.19 -17.97 7.29
CA ILE A 274 9.13 -16.87 7.10
C ILE A 274 10.00 -17.19 5.88
N ASP A 275 9.91 -16.34 4.86
CA ASP A 275 10.62 -16.52 3.60
C ASP A 275 11.84 -15.61 3.54
N THR A 276 13.02 -16.15 3.25
CA THR A 276 14.25 -15.40 3.01
C THR A 276 14.62 -15.33 1.52
N ALA A 277 13.65 -15.50 0.62
CA ALA A 277 13.88 -15.43 -0.83
C ALA A 277 14.76 -14.24 -1.23
N HIS A 278 15.72 -14.51 -2.12
CA HIS A 278 16.73 -13.58 -2.64
C HIS A 278 17.77 -13.08 -1.63
N PHE A 279 17.59 -13.27 -0.32
CA PHE A 279 18.60 -12.96 0.70
C PHE A 279 19.57 -14.15 0.85
N ARG A 280 20.63 -14.17 0.03
CA ARG A 280 21.56 -15.30 -0.06
C ARG A 280 22.79 -15.18 0.83
N GLY A 281 23.26 -13.95 1.03
CA GLY A 281 24.44 -13.65 1.87
C GLY A 281 24.13 -12.81 3.11
N ASN A 282 22.90 -12.30 3.20
CA ASN A 282 22.42 -11.33 4.19
C ASN A 282 21.05 -11.75 4.76
N TYR A 283 20.71 -13.04 4.74
CA TYR A 283 19.60 -13.57 5.54
C TYR A 283 20.00 -13.54 7.03
N PRO A 284 19.03 -13.47 7.97
CA PRO A 284 19.34 -13.48 9.38
C PRO A 284 19.92 -14.82 9.83
N GLN A 285 20.73 -14.81 10.89
CA GLN A 285 21.26 -16.06 11.47
C GLN A 285 20.14 -16.86 12.14
N LYS A 286 19.26 -16.17 12.87
CA LYS A 286 18.08 -16.75 13.51
C LYS A 286 16.85 -15.87 13.35
N ILE A 287 15.70 -16.50 13.47
CA ILE A 287 14.38 -15.87 13.51
C ILE A 287 13.61 -16.34 14.74
N GLN A 288 12.84 -15.45 15.33
CA GLN A 288 12.02 -15.70 16.52
C GLN A 288 10.69 -14.96 16.33
N VAL A 289 9.60 -15.48 16.88
CA VAL A 289 8.29 -14.84 16.75
C VAL A 289 7.57 -14.77 18.08
N PHE A 290 7.01 -13.60 18.33
CA PHE A 290 6.10 -13.34 19.44
C PHE A 290 4.71 -13.00 18.90
N ALA A 291 3.69 -13.21 19.73
CA ALA A 291 2.33 -12.82 19.45
C ALA A 291 1.73 -12.13 20.68
N GLY A 292 0.72 -11.29 20.48
CA GLY A 292 0.06 -10.61 21.58
C GLY A 292 -1.30 -10.04 21.20
N THR A 293 -2.05 -9.65 22.22
CA THR A 293 -3.36 -9.03 22.09
C THR A 293 -3.34 -7.64 22.69
N PHE A 294 -3.53 -6.63 21.85
CA PHE A 294 -3.38 -5.24 22.22
C PHE A 294 -4.54 -4.42 21.66
N GLU A 295 -5.06 -3.51 22.49
CA GLU A 295 -6.10 -2.55 22.08
C GLU A 295 -5.54 -1.40 21.23
N LYS A 296 -4.24 -1.11 21.40
CA LYS A 296 -3.49 -0.08 20.69
C LYS A 296 -2.23 -0.70 20.09
N GLU A 297 -1.65 0.00 19.13
CA GLU A 297 -0.40 -0.42 18.50
C GLU A 297 0.73 -0.56 19.55
N PRO A 298 1.29 -1.77 19.75
CA PRO A 298 2.25 -2.03 20.82
C PRO A 298 3.67 -1.57 20.47
N GLY A 299 4.46 -1.28 21.51
CA GLY A 299 5.92 -1.19 21.43
C GLY A 299 6.59 -2.56 21.44
N SER A 300 7.84 -2.63 20.96
CA SER A 300 8.59 -3.90 20.87
C SER A 300 8.93 -4.54 22.23
N ASN A 301 8.95 -3.74 23.30
CA ASN A 301 9.28 -4.12 24.67
C ASN A 301 8.05 -4.22 25.59
N ASP A 302 6.83 -4.12 25.04
CA ASP A 302 5.61 -4.20 25.84
C ASP A 302 5.47 -5.61 26.46
N SER A 303 5.00 -5.67 27.71
CA SER A 303 4.93 -6.93 28.47
C SER A 303 3.88 -7.93 27.96
N GLY A 304 3.02 -7.53 27.03
CA GLY A 304 1.98 -8.38 26.44
C GLY A 304 2.47 -9.36 25.38
N TRP A 305 3.75 -9.29 24.98
CA TRP A 305 4.33 -10.21 24.02
C TRP A 305 4.57 -11.60 24.61
N ILE A 306 4.03 -12.62 23.94
CA ILE A 306 4.19 -14.03 24.28
C ILE A 306 5.01 -14.70 23.19
N GLU A 307 6.08 -15.39 23.55
CA GLU A 307 6.88 -16.15 22.58
C GLU A 307 6.05 -17.29 22.00
N VAL A 308 5.88 -17.30 20.67
CA VAL A 308 5.18 -18.37 19.93
C VAL A 308 6.11 -19.23 19.09
N LEU A 309 7.30 -18.73 18.77
CA LEU A 309 8.37 -19.50 18.14
C LEU A 309 9.70 -19.09 18.77
N SER A 310 10.34 -20.03 19.48
CA SER A 310 11.68 -19.85 20.03
C SER A 310 12.73 -19.67 18.92
N PRO A 311 13.92 -19.08 19.17
CA PRO A 311 14.90 -18.76 18.13
C PRO A 311 15.29 -19.95 17.25
N GLN A 312 14.92 -19.90 15.97
CA GLN A 312 15.23 -20.92 14.96
C GLN A 312 16.34 -20.45 14.04
N LYS A 313 17.24 -21.36 13.63
CA LYS A 313 18.25 -21.06 12.61
C LYS A 313 17.57 -20.83 11.26
N ALA A 314 17.86 -19.70 10.62
CA ALA A 314 17.42 -19.43 9.26
C ALA A 314 18.49 -19.83 8.23
N GLY A 315 18.06 -19.95 6.97
CA GLY A 315 18.89 -20.26 5.81
C GLY A 315 18.62 -19.28 4.66
N PRO A 316 19.50 -19.30 3.63
CA PRO A 316 19.37 -18.42 2.48
C PRO A 316 18.25 -18.87 1.53
N ASP A 317 17.54 -17.90 0.95
CA ASP A 317 16.67 -18.08 -0.22
C ASP A 317 15.60 -19.17 -0.04
N LYS A 318 15.00 -19.26 1.15
CA LYS A 318 14.16 -20.39 1.55
C LYS A 318 12.92 -19.97 2.36
N GLU A 319 11.83 -20.71 2.16
CA GLU A 319 10.66 -20.68 3.05
C GLU A 319 10.90 -21.57 4.28
N HIS A 320 10.78 -20.97 5.46
CA HIS A 320 10.88 -21.64 6.76
C HIS A 320 9.48 -21.80 7.31
N GLU A 321 9.01 -23.04 7.45
CA GLU A 321 7.66 -23.34 7.89
C GLU A 321 7.63 -23.94 9.30
N TYR A 322 6.74 -23.41 10.14
CA TYR A 322 6.59 -23.81 11.54
C TYR A 322 5.11 -24.08 11.83
N GLY A 323 4.78 -25.32 12.15
CA GLY A 323 3.43 -25.75 12.56
C GLY A 323 3.36 -26.15 14.03
N GLU A 324 2.33 -26.91 14.42
CA GLU A 324 2.01 -27.27 15.82
C GLU A 324 3.19 -27.81 16.64
N ASN A 325 4.12 -28.57 16.02
CA ASN A 325 5.27 -29.14 16.74
C ASN A 325 6.38 -28.12 17.08
N ALA A 326 6.43 -26.99 16.38
CA ALA A 326 7.44 -25.96 16.56
C ALA A 326 6.88 -24.72 17.28
N LEU A 327 5.58 -24.48 17.12
CA LEU A 327 4.89 -23.36 17.75
C LEU A 327 4.48 -23.72 19.18
N GLN A 328 4.56 -22.72 20.06
CA GLN A 328 4.13 -22.81 21.45
C GLN A 328 3.13 -21.70 21.74
N ASN A 329 2.31 -21.85 22.78
CA ASN A 329 1.33 -20.86 23.23
C ASN A 329 0.26 -20.44 22.18
N VAL A 330 0.19 -21.08 21.00
CA VAL A 330 -0.77 -20.73 19.95
C VAL A 330 -2.13 -21.39 20.09
N LYS A 331 -2.19 -22.62 20.63
CA LYS A 331 -3.41 -23.43 20.69
C LYS A 331 -4.44 -22.83 21.65
N GLY A 332 -5.62 -22.51 21.13
CA GLY A 332 -6.69 -21.86 21.90
C GLY A 332 -6.45 -20.40 22.26
N SER A 333 -5.33 -19.80 21.83
CA SER A 333 -5.01 -18.39 22.02
C SER A 333 -5.47 -17.57 20.83
N ILE A 334 -6.05 -16.39 21.09
CA ILE A 334 -6.43 -15.42 20.06
C ILE A 334 -5.45 -14.26 20.10
N TYR A 335 -4.79 -13.99 18.98
CA TYR A 335 -3.83 -12.91 18.84
C TYR A 335 -4.31 -11.87 17.82
N SER A 336 -3.90 -10.62 18.03
CA SER A 336 -4.16 -9.51 17.10
C SER A 336 -2.88 -8.96 16.47
N HIS A 337 -1.74 -9.16 17.11
CA HIS A 337 -0.44 -8.68 16.63
C HIS A 337 0.61 -9.78 16.72
N MET A 338 1.58 -9.69 15.81
CA MET A 338 2.75 -10.56 15.72
C MET A 338 3.99 -9.68 15.70
N LYS A 339 5.08 -10.17 16.31
CA LYS A 339 6.40 -9.53 16.24
C LYS A 339 7.39 -10.55 15.71
N LEU A 340 7.98 -10.24 14.55
CA LEU A 340 9.08 -11.00 13.97
C LEU A 340 10.39 -10.38 14.44
N ASP A 341 11.20 -11.17 15.13
CA ASP A 341 12.56 -10.82 15.51
C ASP A 341 13.54 -11.55 14.58
N ILE A 342 14.51 -10.82 14.02
CA ILE A 342 15.60 -11.33 13.21
C ILE A 342 16.92 -11.06 13.94
N ILE A 343 17.81 -12.05 13.97
CA ILE A 343 18.99 -12.04 14.84
C ILE A 343 20.25 -12.38 14.02
N PRO A 344 21.34 -11.61 14.15
CA PRO A 344 21.37 -10.29 14.78
C PRO A 344 20.64 -9.23 13.94
N ASP A 345 20.75 -9.34 12.62
CA ASP A 345 20.23 -8.45 11.58
C ASP A 345 20.06 -9.24 10.27
N GLY A 346 19.57 -8.61 9.21
CA GLY A 346 19.53 -9.19 7.88
C GLY A 346 18.25 -8.86 7.10
N GLY A 347 17.94 -9.70 6.12
CA GLY A 347 16.79 -9.53 5.24
C GLY A 347 15.79 -10.68 5.25
N VAL A 348 14.52 -10.33 5.24
CA VAL A 348 13.37 -11.25 5.15
C VAL A 348 12.46 -10.80 4.01
N LYS A 349 12.00 -11.76 3.21
CA LYS A 349 11.11 -11.52 2.08
C LYS A 349 9.66 -11.41 2.52
N ARG A 350 9.15 -12.44 3.19
CA ARG A 350 7.74 -12.53 3.64
C ARG A 350 7.63 -13.05 5.05
N PHE A 351 6.57 -12.62 5.71
CA PHE A 351 6.12 -13.15 6.98
C PHE A 351 4.63 -13.48 6.88
N ARG A 352 4.32 -14.78 6.92
CA ARG A 352 2.96 -15.33 6.78
C ARG A 352 2.51 -15.91 8.10
N VAL A 353 1.25 -15.67 8.44
CA VAL A 353 0.63 -16.16 9.67
C VAL A 353 -0.67 -16.84 9.28
N PHE A 354 -0.58 -18.12 8.96
CA PHE A 354 -1.73 -18.93 8.61
C PHE A 354 -2.49 -19.30 9.87
N GLY A 355 -3.78 -18.98 9.89
CA GLY A 355 -4.61 -19.23 11.04
C GLY A 355 -6.09 -19.14 10.73
N ARG A 356 -6.89 -19.30 11.77
CA ARG A 356 -8.35 -19.23 11.72
C ARG A 356 -8.82 -17.95 12.40
N ARG A 357 -9.77 -17.26 11.78
CA ARG A 357 -10.37 -16.06 12.35
C ARG A 357 -11.11 -16.40 13.65
N ARG A 358 -10.89 -15.63 14.71
CA ARG A 358 -11.57 -15.75 16.00
C ARG A 358 -11.88 -14.34 16.51
N THR A 359 -13.10 -14.10 16.97
CA THR A 359 -13.57 -12.77 17.41
C THR A 359 -14.02 -12.80 18.85
#